data_AF-A0A847Z316-F1
#
_entry.id   AF-A0A847Z316-F1
#
_cell.length_a   1.000
_cell.length_b   1.000
_cell.length_c   1.000
_cell.angle_alpha   90.00
_cell.angle_beta   90.00
_cell.angle_gamma   90.00
#
_symmetry.space_group_name_H-M   'P 1'
#
loop_
_entity.id
_entity.type
_entity.pdbx_description
1 polymer ?
#
loop_
_entity_poly.entity_id
_entity_poly.type
_entity_poly.pdbx_seq_one_letter_code
_entity_poly.pdbx_strand_id
1 'polypeptide(L)'
;MIYLKLLWCYIQIGLFSIGGGYAALPMISSIVVDQKGWLSLKEFADMVTISIMAPGTVSLNTASFVGFKVGGLMGSVISTFA
;
A
#
# COMPACT_ATOMS: atom_id res chain seq x y z
N MET A 1 -16.59 7.41 -0.19
CA MET A 1 -16.57 6.08 0.47
C MET A 1 -15.47 5.13 -0.04
N ILE A 2 -14.36 5.64 -0.59
CA ILE A 2 -13.22 4.83 -1.06
C ILE A 2 -12.17 4.63 0.06
N TYR A 3 -11.98 5.66 0.90
CA TYR A 3 -11.01 5.66 2.01
C TYR A 3 -11.31 4.60 3.09
N LEU A 4 -12.58 4.40 3.42
CA LEU A 4 -13.01 3.35 4.36
C LEU A 4 -12.71 1.94 3.84
N LYS A 5 -12.79 1.71 2.52
CA LYS A 5 -12.46 0.41 1.90
C LYS A 5 -10.96 0.14 1.93
N LEU A 6 -10.13 1.17 1.69
CA LEU A 6 -8.68 1.08 1.78
C LEU A 6 -8.23 0.80 3.21
N LEU A 7 -8.76 1.54 4.18
CA LEU A 7 -8.45 1.36 5.59
C LEU A 7 -8.86 -0.03 6.07
N TRP A 8 -10.04 -0.52 5.69
CA TRP A 8 -10.49 -1.87 6.03
C TRP A 8 -9.62 -2.97 5.39
N CYS A 9 -9.21 -2.81 4.13
CA CYS A 9 -8.31 -3.76 3.48
C CYS A 9 -6.94 -3.79 4.17
N TYR A 10 -6.34 -2.63 4.44
CA TYR A 10 -5.02 -2.54 5.08
C TYR A 10 -5.03 -3.05 6.52
N ILE A 11 -6.13 -2.87 7.26
CA ILE A 11 -6.31 -3.47 8.60
C ILE A 11 -6.38 -4.99 8.51
N GLN A 12 -7.13 -5.56 7.55
CA GLN A 12 -7.14 -7.01 7.33
C GLN A 12 -5.76 -7.53 6.95
N ILE A 13 -5.07 -6.87 6.02
CA ILE A 13 -3.72 -7.26 5.61
C ILE A 13 -2.76 -7.19 6.80
N GLY A 14 -2.82 -6.13 7.61
CA GLY A 14 -1.98 -5.97 8.81
C GLY A 14 -2.26 -7.00 9.91
N LEU A 15 -3.54 -7.33 10.16
CA LEU A 15 -3.95 -8.35 11.14
C LEU A 15 -3.58 -9.77 10.72
N PHE A 16 -3.64 -10.07 9.42
CA PHE A 16 -3.36 -11.40 8.87
C PHE A 16 -1.93 -11.56 8.31
N SER A 17 -1.11 -10.49 8.32
CA SER A 17 0.31 -10.53 7.97
C SER A 17 1.19 -11.09 9.10
N ILE A 18 0.82 -12.26 9.63
CA ILE A 18 1.61 -13.00 10.62
C ILE A 18 2.64 -13.83 9.84
N GLY A 19 3.81 -13.23 9.56
CA GLY A 19 4.87 -13.87 8.74
C GLY A 19 5.89 -12.91 8.09
N GLY A 20 5.80 -11.60 8.35
CA GLY A 20 6.68 -10.57 7.77
C GLY A 20 6.13 -9.98 6.46
N GLY A 21 6.73 -8.87 5.99
CA GLY A 21 6.19 -8.06 4.88
C GLY A 21 6.00 -8.81 3.55
N TYR A 22 6.71 -9.91 3.34
CA TYR A 22 6.58 -10.76 2.13
C TYR A 22 5.38 -11.71 2.18
N ALA A 23 4.93 -12.11 3.37
CA ALA A 23 3.77 -13.01 3.53
C ALA A 23 2.45 -12.30 3.16
N ALA A 24 2.41 -10.97 3.30
CA ALA A 24 1.26 -10.15 2.93
C ALA A 24 1.09 -9.98 1.41
N LEU A 25 2.17 -10.09 0.62
CA LEU A 25 2.15 -9.82 -0.83
C LEU A 25 1.10 -10.61 -1.62
N PRO A 26 0.97 -11.94 -1.49
CA PRO A 26 -0.07 -12.69 -2.22
C PRO A 26 -1.49 -12.34 -1.76
N MET A 27 -1.67 -11.95 -0.49
CA MET A 27 -2.97 -11.51 0.02
C MET A 27 -3.35 -10.14 -0.58
N ILE A 28 -2.39 -9.23 -0.64
CA ILE A 28 -2.56 -7.92 -1.28
C ILE A 28 -2.84 -8.10 -2.77
N SER A 29 -2.08 -8.95 -3.48
CA SER A 29 -2.29 -9.18 -4.91
C SER A 29 -3.69 -9.72 -5.18
N SER A 30 -4.19 -10.67 -4.38
CA SER A 30 -5.53 -11.21 -4.57
C SER A 30 -6.63 -10.18 -4.34
N ILE A 31 -6.47 -9.29 -3.35
CA ILE A 31 -7.47 -8.23 -3.10
C ILE A 31 -7.39 -7.14 -4.18
N VAL A 32 -6.19 -6.69 -4.54
CA VAL A 32 -5.95 -5.53 -5.40
C VAL A 32 -6.10 -5.88 -6.88
N VAL A 33 -5.66 -7.05 -7.31
CA VAL A 33 -5.73 -7.53 -8.69
C VAL A 33 -7.03 -8.31 -8.93
N ASP A 34 -7.29 -9.37 -8.16
CA ASP A 34 -8.42 -10.27 -8.44
C ASP A 34 -9.78 -9.72 -7.97
N GLN A 35 -9.87 -9.20 -6.74
CA GLN A 35 -11.16 -8.77 -6.18
C GLN A 35 -11.55 -7.34 -6.55
N LYS A 36 -10.57 -6.42 -6.61
CA LYS A 36 -10.83 -4.98 -6.82
C LYS A 36 -10.46 -4.51 -8.22
N GLY A 37 -9.56 -5.19 -8.92
CA GLY A 37 -9.08 -4.77 -10.24
C GLY A 37 -8.45 -3.37 -10.25
N TRP A 38 -7.85 -2.96 -9.13
CA TRP A 38 -7.24 -1.63 -8.98
C TRP A 38 -5.88 -1.52 -9.66
N LEU A 39 -5.15 -2.64 -9.75
CA LEU A 39 -3.89 -2.75 -10.49
C LEU A 39 -3.90 -4.02 -11.32
N SER A 40 -3.24 -4.00 -12.47
CA SER A 40 -2.87 -5.23 -13.17
C SER A 40 -1.76 -5.97 -12.41
N LEU A 41 -1.64 -7.28 -12.63
CA LEU A 41 -0.58 -8.10 -12.03
C LEU A 41 0.82 -7.53 -12.32
N LYS A 42 1.00 -6.93 -13.50
CA LYS A 42 2.28 -6.34 -13.93
C LYS A 42 2.61 -5.07 -13.15
N GLU A 43 1.62 -4.19 -12.97
CA GLU A 43 1.80 -2.96 -12.17
C GLU A 43 1.97 -3.27 -10.68
N PHE A 44 1.31 -4.31 -10.18
CA PHE A 44 1.52 -4.81 -8.83
C PHE A 44 2.96 -5.31 -8.64
N ALA A 45 3.48 -6.10 -9.57
CA ALA A 45 4.86 -6.58 -9.52
C ALA A 45 5.88 -5.43 -9.57
N ASP A 46 5.69 -4.47 -10.49
CA ASP A 46 6.56 -3.28 -10.58
C ASP A 46 6.53 -2.46 -9.29
N MET A 47 5.35 -2.27 -8.68
CA MET A 47 5.24 -1.61 -7.38
C MET A 47 6.02 -2.35 -6.29
N VAL A 48 5.93 -3.68 -6.24
CA VAL A 48 6.66 -4.50 -5.25
C VAL A 48 8.17 -4.43 -5.49
N THR A 49 8.64 -4.34 -6.73
CA THR A 49 10.06 -4.15 -7.03
C THR A 49 10.55 -2.76 -6.61
N ILE A 50 9.82 -1.70 -6.94
CA ILE A 50 10.12 -0.31 -6.53
C ILE A 50 10.15 -0.21 -5.00
N SER A 51 9.22 -0.92 -4.36
CA SER A 51 9.13 -1.05 -2.92
C SER A 51 10.43 -1.59 -2.35
N ILE A 52 10.89 -2.76 -2.78
CA ILE A 52 12.12 -3.38 -2.26
C ILE A 52 13.38 -2.53 -2.55
N MET A 53 13.35 -1.68 -3.58
CA MET A 53 14.47 -0.81 -3.99
C MET A 53 14.60 0.49 -3.18
N ALA A 54 13.56 0.94 -2.47
CA ALA A 54 13.66 2.15 -1.64
C ALA A 54 14.37 1.83 -0.31
N PRO A 55 15.54 2.44 0.02
CA PRO A 55 16.12 2.31 1.36
C PRO A 55 15.26 3.11 2.33
N GLY A 56 14.55 2.39 3.19
CA GLY A 56 13.46 2.90 4.02
C GLY A 56 12.23 2.02 3.86
N THR A 57 11.32 2.02 4.83
CA THR A 57 10.06 1.30 4.68
C THR A 57 9.33 1.85 3.46
N VAL A 58 9.25 1.02 2.42
CA VAL A 58 8.39 1.15 1.24
C VAL A 58 7.09 1.88 1.53
N SER A 59 6.42 1.40 2.59
CA SER A 59 5.13 1.86 3.03
C SER A 59 5.13 3.34 3.36
N LEU A 60 6.22 3.84 3.94
CA LEU A 60 6.37 5.20 4.42
C LEU A 60 6.67 6.18 3.27
N ASN A 61 7.54 5.79 2.34
CA ASN A 61 7.79 6.59 1.13
C ASN A 61 6.57 6.61 0.21
N THR A 62 5.89 5.47 0.03
CA THR A 62 4.68 5.38 -0.80
C THR A 62 3.53 6.16 -0.16
N ALA A 63 3.33 6.04 1.16
CA ALA A 63 2.31 6.81 1.89
C ALA A 63 2.56 8.32 1.78
N SER A 64 3.80 8.77 1.98
CA SER A 64 4.16 10.19 1.90
C SER A 64 3.94 10.78 0.50
N PHE A 65 4.23 10.00 -0.55
CA PHE A 65 4.04 10.42 -1.95
C PHE A 65 2.56 10.43 -2.36
N VAL A 66 1.79 9.42 -1.91
CA VAL A 66 0.34 9.34 -2.12
C VAL A 66 -0.36 10.47 -1.37
N GLY A 67 0.02 10.73 -0.12
CA GLY A 67 -0.47 11.84 0.68
C GLY A 67 -0.19 13.20 0.03
N PHE A 68 1.01 13.39 -0.53
CA PHE A 68 1.34 14.60 -1.29
C PHE A 68 0.47 14.77 -2.54
N LYS A 69 0.22 13.68 -3.27
CA LYS A 69 -0.57 13.74 -4.51
C LYS A 69 -2.06 13.99 -4.26
N VAL A 70 -2.58 13.54 -3.11
CA VAL A 70 -4.02 13.65 -2.77
C VAL A 70 -4.34 14.92 -1.97
N GLY A 71 -3.43 15.38 -1.10
CA GLY A 71 -3.69 16.48 -0.17
C GLY A 71 -2.59 17.55 -0.13
N GLY A 72 -1.66 17.55 -1.08
CA GLY A 72 -0.51 18.45 -1.09
C GLY A 72 0.36 18.27 0.15
N LEU A 73 1.02 19.35 0.57
CA LEU A 73 2.01 19.29 1.65
C LEU A 73 1.44 18.77 2.98
N MET A 74 0.20 19.14 3.33
CA MET A 74 -0.46 18.63 4.55
C MET A 74 -0.80 17.14 4.44
N GLY A 75 -1.18 16.67 3.25
CA GLY A 75 -1.44 15.26 3.02
C GLY A 75 -0.18 14.39 3.17
N SER A 76 0.98 14.93 2.78
CA SER A 76 2.27 14.24 2.98
C SER A 76 2.61 14.09 4.46
N VAL A 77 2.52 15.18 5.24
CA VAL A 77 2.83 15.18 6.68
C VAL A 77 1.94 14.20 7.45
N ILE A 78 0.63 14.20 7.18
CA ILE A 78 -0.29 13.27 7.85
C ILE A 78 0.05 11.82 7.51
N SER A 79 0.44 11.54 6.25
CA SER A 79 0.73 10.19 5.80
C SER A 79 2.12 9.66 6.23
N THR A 80 3.04 10.54 6.61
CA THR A 80 4.35 10.18 7.16
C THR A 80 4.28 9.83 8.65
N PHE A 81 3.36 10.45 9.40
CA PHE A 81 3.22 10.30 10.86
C PHE A 81 2.10 9.34 11.30
N ALA A 82 1.29 8.83 10.37
CA ALA A 82 0.24 7.83 10.60
C ALA A 82 0.77 6.41 10.39
#